data_AF-A0A8J8KFC9-F1
#
_entry.id   AF-A0A8J8KFC9-F1
#
_cell.length_a   1.000
_cell.length_b   1.000
_cell.length_c   1.000
_cell.angle_alpha   90.00
_cell.angle_beta   90.00
_cell.angle_gamma   90.00
#
_symmetry.space_group_name_H-M   'P 1'
#
loop_
_entity.id
_entity.type
_entity.pdbx_description
1 polymer ?
#
loop_
_entity_poly.entity_id
_entity_poly.type
_entity_poly.pdbx_seq_one_letter_code
_entity_poly.pdbx_strand_id
1 'polypeptide(L)'
;MHFMHKHTYLINGVYLLTETPRPNLQEVKLPFNIFKESIPLATSYIRWSDDGQTFGHSLHIQESEIVARAKREGFQVVVSFIEEAKSAYHIPAQKRVQMQNMKQFILNNGNVKAVIFYEESRITRLIEDFVLYVLGPIKEVRPNFKVYSSKIEGEWNENNPYVQARLSFAHEESVEKSQRASDYHTSVVNSSKPERPGSRNPYGYSLTTKDNTIETN
;
A
#
# COMPACT_ATOMS: atom_id res chain seq x y z
N MET A 1 -6.02 -11.84 -17.96
CA MET A 1 -5.87 -11.81 -16.48
C MET A 1 -7.25 -11.76 -15.86
N HIS A 2 -7.54 -12.66 -14.93
CA HIS A 2 -8.81 -12.71 -14.22
C HIS A 2 -8.58 -12.10 -12.83
N PHE A 3 -8.99 -10.84 -12.64
CA PHE A 3 -8.92 -10.18 -11.32
C PHE A 3 -10.07 -10.72 -10.48
N MET A 4 -9.85 -11.84 -9.79
CA MET A 4 -10.88 -12.49 -8.98
C MET A 4 -10.71 -12.08 -7.52
N HIS A 5 -11.14 -10.87 -7.17
CA HIS A 5 -11.29 -10.49 -5.77
C HIS A 5 -12.26 -11.49 -5.11
N LYS A 6 -11.71 -12.40 -4.32
CA LYS A 6 -12.41 -13.60 -3.83
C LYS A 6 -13.40 -13.29 -2.73
N HIS A 7 -13.07 -12.28 -1.92
CA HIS A 7 -13.82 -11.94 -0.72
C HIS A 7 -14.51 -10.60 -0.91
N THR A 8 -15.77 -10.56 -0.49
CA THR A 8 -16.60 -9.35 -0.53
C THR A 8 -17.17 -9.08 0.85
N TYR A 9 -17.04 -7.85 1.32
CA TYR A 9 -17.54 -7.39 2.61
C TYR A 9 -18.39 -6.13 2.41
N LEU A 10 -19.42 -5.94 3.24
CA LEU A 10 -20.17 -4.69 3.28
C LEU A 10 -19.73 -3.88 4.51
N ILE A 11 -19.07 -2.75 4.28
CA ILE A 11 -18.54 -1.89 5.34
C ILE A 11 -19.10 -0.49 5.14
N ASN A 12 -19.81 0.04 6.14
CA ASN A 12 -20.41 1.38 6.09
C ASN A 12 -21.32 1.65 4.88
N GLY A 13 -21.90 0.61 4.26
CA GLY A 13 -22.74 0.73 3.06
C GLY A 13 -21.95 0.72 1.73
N VAL A 14 -20.66 0.42 1.78
CA VAL A 14 -19.78 0.26 0.62
C VAL A 14 -19.30 -1.18 0.55
N TYR A 15 -19.33 -1.78 -0.64
CA TYR A 15 -18.80 -3.11 -0.87
C TYR A 15 -17.27 -3.07 -1.03
N LEU A 16 -16.55 -3.71 -0.12
CA LEU A 16 -15.10 -3.90 -0.19
C LEU A 16 -14.80 -5.26 -0.82
N LEU A 17 -14.10 -5.26 -1.95
CA LEU A 17 -13.63 -6.45 -2.64
C LEU A 17 -12.12 -6.61 -2.42
N THR A 18 -11.67 -7.79 -2.01
CA THR A 18 -10.25 -8.04 -1.71
C THR A 18 -9.86 -9.51 -1.96
N GLU A 19 -8.56 -9.75 -2.15
CA GLU A 19 -7.97 -11.09 -2.29
C GLU A 19 -7.71 -11.78 -0.95
N THR A 20 -7.56 -11.01 0.12
CA THR A 20 -7.19 -11.52 1.44
C THR A 20 -8.45 -11.59 2.32
N PRO A 21 -8.70 -12.68 3.04
CA PRO A 21 -9.85 -12.76 3.94
C PRO A 21 -9.73 -11.78 5.13
N ARG A 22 -10.86 -11.35 5.68
CA ARG A 22 -10.97 -10.58 6.91
C ARG A 22 -11.65 -11.46 7.97
N PRO A 23 -10.91 -12.06 8.92
CA PRO A 23 -11.47 -13.03 9.86
C PRO A 23 -12.57 -12.44 10.76
N ASN A 24 -12.54 -11.11 10.96
CA ASN A 24 -13.48 -10.39 11.81
C ASN A 24 -14.69 -9.81 11.06
N LEU A 25 -14.82 -10.07 9.75
CA LEU A 25 -15.93 -9.57 8.94
C LEU A 25 -16.70 -10.72 8.30
N GLN A 26 -18.02 -10.56 8.22
CA GLN A 26 -18.88 -11.50 7.52
C GLN A 26 -18.83 -11.24 6.02
N GLU A 27 -18.51 -12.28 5.25
CA GLU A 27 -18.58 -12.21 3.79
C GLU A 27 -20.03 -12.09 3.32
N VAL A 28 -20.22 -11.28 2.28
CA VAL A 28 -21.51 -11.05 1.64
C VAL A 28 -21.41 -11.36 0.15
N LYS A 29 -22.54 -11.64 -0.48
CA LYS A 29 -22.60 -11.75 -1.94
C LYS A 29 -22.75 -10.36 -2.54
N LEU A 30 -21.99 -10.09 -3.59
CA LEU A 30 -22.18 -8.88 -4.37
C LEU A 30 -23.47 -9.01 -5.20
N PRO A 31 -24.43 -8.08 -5.09
CA PRO A 31 -25.72 -8.22 -5.75
C PRO A 31 -25.71 -7.85 -7.24
N PHE A 32 -24.57 -7.42 -7.76
CA PHE A 32 -24.40 -6.89 -9.12
C PHE A 32 -23.06 -7.28 -9.73
N ASN A 33 -22.94 -7.11 -11.05
CA ASN A 33 -21.72 -7.36 -11.81
C ASN A 33 -20.94 -6.06 -12.08
N ILE A 34 -19.81 -5.89 -11.40
CA ILE A 34 -18.95 -4.68 -11.48
C ILE A 34 -18.34 -4.41 -12.87
N PHE A 35 -18.45 -5.36 -13.81
CA PHE A 35 -17.96 -5.21 -15.18
C PHE A 35 -19.08 -4.90 -16.19
N LYS A 36 -20.34 -5.17 -15.83
CA LYS A 36 -21.49 -5.02 -16.75
C LYS A 36 -22.40 -3.88 -16.35
N GLU A 37 -22.60 -3.68 -15.05
CA GLU A 37 -23.54 -2.69 -14.53
C GLU A 37 -22.83 -1.37 -14.26
N SER A 38 -23.49 -0.25 -14.56
CA SER A 38 -22.95 1.09 -14.35
C SER A 38 -23.03 1.46 -12.87
N ILE A 39 -21.94 1.20 -12.14
CA ILE A 39 -21.86 1.36 -10.69
C ILE A 39 -20.69 2.28 -10.35
N PRO A 40 -20.85 3.27 -9.46
CA PRO A 40 -19.76 4.09 -8.97
C PRO A 40 -18.73 3.23 -8.22
N LEU A 41 -17.63 2.92 -8.89
CA LEU A 41 -16.59 2.03 -8.38
C LEU A 41 -15.27 2.79 -8.23
N ALA A 42 -14.58 2.56 -7.13
CA ALA A 42 -13.21 2.99 -6.92
C ALA A 42 -12.30 1.77 -6.73
N THR A 43 -11.02 1.94 -7.04
CA THR A 43 -9.97 1.03 -6.55
C THR A 43 -9.32 1.60 -5.31
N SER A 44 -8.70 0.75 -4.51
CA SER A 44 -7.80 1.20 -3.45
C SER A 44 -6.46 0.51 -3.51
N TYR A 45 -5.43 1.25 -3.13
CA TYR A 45 -4.09 0.71 -2.94
C TYR A 45 -3.68 0.81 -1.48
N ILE A 46 -3.36 -0.33 -0.89
CA ILE A 46 -2.91 -0.44 0.49
C ILE A 46 -1.52 -1.05 0.50
N ARG A 47 -0.64 -0.48 1.31
CA ARG A 47 0.71 -1.00 1.53
C ARG A 47 0.96 -1.12 3.02
N TRP A 48 1.29 -2.31 3.50
CA TRP A 48 1.53 -2.59 4.91
C TRP A 48 2.94 -3.15 5.11
N SER A 49 3.52 -3.01 6.30
CA SER A 49 4.82 -3.59 6.67
C SER A 49 4.64 -4.70 7.68
N ASP A 50 5.43 -5.77 7.53
CA ASP A 50 5.34 -7.01 8.30
C ASP A 50 6.01 -6.93 9.67
N ASP A 51 5.52 -6.03 10.52
CA ASP A 51 5.73 -6.15 11.96
C ASP A 51 4.55 -6.97 12.50
N GLY A 52 4.73 -8.28 12.67
CA GLY A 52 3.68 -9.28 12.93
C GLY A 52 2.72 -9.00 14.11
N GLN A 53 2.97 -7.98 14.93
CA GLN A 53 2.04 -7.49 15.95
C GLN A 53 0.99 -6.49 15.43
N THR A 54 1.21 -5.84 14.28
CA THR A 54 0.38 -4.72 13.79
C THR A 54 -0.36 -4.99 12.49
N PHE A 55 -0.15 -6.16 11.86
CA PHE A 55 -0.75 -6.55 10.58
C PHE A 55 -2.26 -6.26 10.51
N GLY A 56 -3.02 -6.75 11.49
CA GLY A 56 -4.47 -6.58 11.52
C GLY A 56 -4.90 -5.13 11.77
N HIS A 57 -4.15 -4.39 12.59
CA HIS A 57 -4.57 -3.05 13.02
C HIS A 57 -4.31 -1.98 11.95
N SER A 58 -3.10 -1.97 11.36
CA SER A 58 -2.72 -1.00 10.34
C SER A 58 -3.51 -1.18 9.05
N LEU A 59 -3.74 -2.43 8.64
CA LEU A 59 -4.59 -2.73 7.49
C LEU A 59 -6.03 -2.26 7.73
N HIS A 60 -6.61 -2.61 8.89
CA HIS A 60 -7.98 -2.25 9.22
C HIS A 60 -8.21 -0.73 9.26
N ILE A 61 -7.28 0.03 9.84
CA ILE A 61 -7.36 1.51 9.87
C ILE A 61 -7.37 2.07 8.44
N GLN A 62 -6.42 1.63 7.60
CA GLN A 62 -6.34 2.09 6.21
C GLN A 62 -7.62 1.77 5.44
N GLU A 63 -8.14 0.54 5.56
CA GLU A 63 -9.38 0.13 4.91
C GLU A 63 -10.59 0.93 5.38
N SER A 64 -10.72 1.14 6.69
CA SER A 64 -11.83 1.88 7.27
C SER A 64 -11.87 3.32 6.79
N GLU A 65 -10.72 3.99 6.75
CA GLU A 65 -10.62 5.36 6.24
C GLU A 65 -10.88 5.43 4.72
N ILE A 66 -10.34 4.49 3.96
CA ILE A 66 -10.57 4.39 2.51
C ILE A 66 -12.06 4.17 2.21
N VAL A 67 -12.72 3.27 2.93
CA VAL A 67 -14.16 3.01 2.77
C VAL A 67 -14.99 4.22 3.19
N ALA A 68 -14.64 4.88 4.30
CA ALA A 68 -15.32 6.11 4.71
C ALA A 68 -15.16 7.21 3.66
N ARG A 69 -13.97 7.33 3.06
CA ARG A 69 -13.74 8.26 1.96
C ARG A 69 -14.56 7.89 0.72
N ALA A 70 -14.58 6.60 0.36
CA ALA A 70 -15.34 6.11 -0.77
C ALA A 70 -16.83 6.45 -0.64
N LYS A 71 -17.41 6.23 0.55
CA LYS A 71 -18.79 6.60 0.87
C LYS A 71 -19.05 8.09 0.69
N ARG A 72 -18.15 8.95 1.18
CA ARG A 72 -18.28 10.41 1.08
C ARG A 72 -18.29 10.88 -0.38
N GLU A 73 -17.48 10.26 -1.22
CA GLU A 73 -17.39 10.56 -2.66
C GLU A 73 -18.47 9.84 -3.50
N GLY A 74 -19.38 9.08 -2.86
CA GLY A 74 -20.50 8.43 -3.53
C GLY A 74 -20.16 7.10 -4.22
N PHE A 75 -19.03 6.48 -3.90
CA PHE A 75 -18.69 5.15 -4.40
C PHE A 75 -19.43 4.06 -3.65
N GLN A 76 -19.97 3.10 -4.39
CA GLN A 76 -20.66 1.93 -3.84
C GLN A 76 -19.72 0.74 -3.67
N VAL A 77 -18.62 0.71 -4.41
CA VAL A 77 -17.67 -0.40 -4.44
C VAL A 77 -16.25 0.12 -4.34
N VAL A 78 -15.44 -0.52 -3.50
CA VAL A 78 -14.00 -0.35 -3.43
C VAL A 78 -13.33 -1.68 -3.72
N VAL A 79 -12.52 -1.72 -4.76
CA VAL A 79 -11.73 -2.89 -5.13
C VAL A 79 -10.29 -2.71 -4.63
N SER A 80 -9.91 -3.48 -3.60
CA SER A 80 -8.67 -3.29 -2.86
C SER A 80 -7.53 -4.16 -3.35
N PHE A 81 -6.41 -3.50 -3.64
CA PHE A 81 -5.13 -4.08 -4.04
C PHE A 81 -4.13 -3.87 -2.90
N ILE A 82 -3.68 -4.97 -2.28
CA ILE A 82 -2.93 -4.94 -1.02
C ILE A 82 -1.52 -5.47 -1.26
N GLU A 83 -0.53 -4.61 -1.09
CA GLU A 83 0.89 -4.93 -1.24
C GLU A 83 1.56 -5.12 0.12
N GLU A 84 2.27 -6.22 0.28
CA GLU A 84 3.15 -6.46 1.43
C GLU A 84 4.50 -5.78 1.21
N ALA A 85 4.89 -4.89 2.13
CA ALA A 85 6.18 -4.21 2.09
C ALA A 85 7.25 -5.10 2.71
N LYS A 86 7.96 -5.87 1.87
CA LYS A 86 9.18 -6.58 2.29
C LYS A 86 10.26 -5.54 2.62
N SER A 87 10.73 -5.56 3.88
CA SER A 87 11.38 -4.44 4.58
C SER A 87 12.73 -3.94 4.03
N ALA A 88 13.34 -4.58 3.04
CA ALA A 88 14.74 -4.30 2.69
C ALA A 88 14.97 -3.45 1.42
N TYR A 89 13.94 -3.15 0.60
CA TYR A 89 14.19 -2.47 -0.68
C TYR A 89 13.18 -1.35 -1.00
N HIS A 90 13.69 -0.21 -1.46
CA HIS A 90 12.91 0.81 -2.17
C HIS A 90 12.43 0.22 -3.49
N ILE A 91 11.27 -0.46 -3.48
CA ILE A 91 10.63 -0.96 -4.70
C ILE A 91 9.82 0.19 -5.32
N PRO A 92 10.20 0.68 -6.51
CA PRO A 92 9.45 1.71 -7.24
C PRO A 92 8.04 1.24 -7.59
N ALA A 93 7.08 2.15 -7.71
CA ALA A 93 5.68 1.88 -8.03
C ALA A 93 5.50 0.95 -9.25
N GLN A 94 6.33 1.11 -10.29
CA GLN A 94 6.29 0.29 -11.51
C GLN A 94 6.66 -1.18 -11.31
N LYS A 95 7.39 -1.52 -10.23
CA LYS A 95 7.77 -2.89 -9.90
C LYS A 95 6.84 -3.56 -8.89
N ARG A 96 5.84 -2.83 -8.37
CA ARG A 96 4.88 -3.33 -7.37
C ARG A 96 3.74 -4.08 -8.04
N VAL A 97 3.66 -5.38 -7.78
CA VAL A 97 2.73 -6.30 -8.47
C VAL A 97 1.29 -5.85 -8.31
N GLN A 98 0.87 -5.49 -7.08
CA GLN A 98 -0.51 -5.12 -6.83
C GLN A 98 -0.87 -3.75 -7.37
N MET A 99 0.12 -2.85 -7.48
CA MET A 99 -0.08 -1.56 -8.13
C MET A 99 -0.25 -1.70 -9.64
N GLN A 100 0.52 -2.58 -10.28
CA GLN A 100 0.35 -2.88 -11.71
C GLN A 100 -0.96 -3.61 -11.97
N ASN A 101 -1.36 -4.54 -11.09
CA ASN A 101 -2.68 -5.18 -11.15
C ASN A 101 -3.81 -4.15 -11.04
N MET A 102 -3.71 -3.21 -10.10
CA MET A 102 -4.67 -2.12 -9.97
C MET A 102 -4.74 -1.26 -11.23
N LYS A 103 -3.59 -0.84 -11.76
CA LYS A 103 -3.51 -0.07 -13.01
C LYS A 103 -4.21 -0.80 -14.15
N GLN A 104 -3.90 -2.08 -14.32
CA GLN A 104 -4.49 -2.91 -15.37
C GLN A 104 -5.99 -3.14 -15.15
N PHE A 105 -6.45 -3.28 -13.91
CA PHE A 105 -7.88 -3.35 -13.59
C PHE A 105 -8.61 -2.05 -13.95
N ILE A 106 -8.02 -0.88 -13.61
CA ILE A 106 -8.55 0.44 -13.95
C ILE A 106 -8.69 0.60 -15.48
N LEU A 107 -7.68 0.19 -16.23
CA LEU A 107 -7.67 0.32 -17.69
C LEU A 107 -8.69 -0.61 -18.37
N ASN A 108 -8.94 -1.80 -17.80
CA ASN A 108 -9.88 -2.77 -18.36
C ASN A 108 -11.32 -2.65 -17.85
N ASN A 109 -11.58 -1.81 -16.83
CA ASN A 109 -12.91 -1.63 -16.26
C ASN A 109 -13.34 -0.15 -16.28
N GLY A 110 -14.19 0.19 -17.25
CA GLY A 110 -14.74 1.55 -17.44
C GLY A 110 -15.62 2.06 -16.28
N ASN A 111 -16.07 1.18 -15.38
CA ASN A 111 -16.84 1.57 -14.20
C ASN A 111 -15.97 2.18 -13.11
N VAL A 112 -14.67 1.87 -13.08
CA VAL A 112 -13.74 2.43 -12.07
C VAL A 112 -13.59 3.93 -12.31
N LYS A 113 -14.00 4.82 -11.42
CA LYS A 113 -13.86 6.28 -11.64
C LYS A 113 -12.72 6.91 -10.85
N ALA A 114 -12.23 6.23 -9.84
CA ALA A 114 -11.18 6.76 -8.99
C ALA A 114 -10.29 5.68 -8.38
N VAL A 115 -9.12 6.13 -7.90
CA VAL A 115 -8.30 5.40 -6.94
C VAL A 115 -8.28 6.14 -5.60
N ILE A 116 -8.35 5.40 -4.50
CA ILE A 116 -8.31 5.92 -3.14
C ILE A 116 -7.15 5.25 -2.38
N PHE A 117 -6.30 6.03 -1.74
CA PHE A 117 -5.27 5.53 -0.85
C PHE A 117 -5.34 6.20 0.52
N TYR A 118 -4.65 5.62 1.49
CA TYR A 118 -4.63 6.16 2.85
C TYR A 118 -3.85 7.47 2.89
N GLU A 119 -2.56 7.44 2.55
CA GLU A 119 -1.66 8.60 2.52
C GLU A 119 -0.57 8.41 1.45
N GLU A 120 0.14 9.48 1.10
CA GLU A 120 1.10 9.54 -0.02
C GLU A 120 2.21 8.50 0.10
N SER A 121 2.70 8.25 1.32
CA SER A 121 3.74 7.25 1.58
C SER A 121 3.34 5.83 1.13
N ARG A 122 2.04 5.54 0.99
CA ARG A 122 1.57 4.22 0.53
C ARG A 122 1.82 4.04 -0.94
N ILE A 123 1.44 5.02 -1.76
CA ILE A 123 1.55 4.94 -3.21
C ILE A 123 2.98 5.16 -3.69
N THR A 124 3.76 6.01 -3.02
CA THR A 124 5.12 6.32 -3.45
C THR A 124 6.08 6.55 -2.30
N ARG A 125 7.36 6.23 -2.56
CA ARG A 125 8.52 6.67 -1.77
C ARG A 125 9.47 7.55 -2.61
N LEU A 126 9.17 7.73 -3.90
CA LEU A 126 9.92 8.49 -4.88
C LEU A 126 8.95 9.51 -5.45
N ILE A 127 9.15 10.79 -5.16
CA ILE A 127 8.18 11.90 -5.36
C ILE A 127 7.26 11.76 -6.59
N GLU A 128 7.78 11.28 -7.73
CA GLU A 128 7.09 11.27 -9.02
C GLU A 128 6.67 9.88 -9.56
N ASP A 129 7.13 8.76 -9.00
CA ASP A 129 7.01 7.45 -9.67
C ASP A 129 5.56 6.98 -9.89
N PHE A 130 4.67 7.25 -8.93
CA PHE A 130 3.25 6.98 -9.04
C PHE A 130 2.60 7.85 -10.12
N VAL A 131 2.96 9.14 -10.16
CA VAL A 131 2.41 10.08 -11.14
C VAL A 131 2.82 9.66 -12.55
N LEU A 132 4.10 9.38 -12.77
CA LEU A 132 4.64 9.06 -14.09
C LEU A 132 4.21 7.68 -14.59
N TYR A 133 4.27 6.64 -13.76
CA TYR A 133 4.14 5.25 -14.23
C TYR A 133 2.78 4.61 -13.98
N VAL A 134 1.93 5.26 -13.18
CA VAL A 134 0.59 4.76 -12.84
C VAL A 134 -0.48 5.76 -13.24
N LEU A 135 -0.45 6.98 -12.70
CA LEU A 135 -1.52 7.96 -12.92
C LEU A 135 -1.51 8.52 -14.34
N GLY A 136 -0.35 8.88 -14.88
CA GLY A 136 -0.19 9.40 -16.25
C GLY A 136 -0.83 8.48 -17.29
N PRO A 137 -0.42 7.20 -17.38
CA PRO A 137 -1.02 6.24 -18.31
C PRO A 137 -2.53 6.03 -18.13
N ILE A 138 -3.04 6.15 -16.90
CA ILE A 138 -4.49 6.09 -16.64
C ILE A 138 -5.18 7.34 -17.18
N LYS A 139 -4.67 8.53 -16.89
CA LYS A 139 -5.26 9.81 -17.32
C LYS A 139 -5.17 10.02 -18.83
N GLU A 140 -4.15 9.47 -19.50
CA GLU A 140 -4.06 9.45 -20.98
C GLU A 140 -5.27 8.77 -21.62
N VAL A 141 -5.70 7.63 -21.07
CA VAL A 141 -6.88 6.88 -21.56
C VAL A 141 -8.18 7.42 -20.96
N ARG A 142 -8.11 7.98 -19.74
CA ARG A 142 -9.25 8.36 -18.91
C ARG A 142 -9.03 9.74 -18.28
N PRO A 143 -9.16 10.85 -19.04
CA PRO A 143 -8.79 12.19 -18.56
C PRO A 143 -9.52 12.66 -17.30
N ASN A 144 -10.73 12.15 -17.06
CA ASN A 144 -11.56 12.49 -15.90
C ASN A 144 -11.36 11.52 -14.71
N PHE A 145 -10.31 10.70 -14.72
CA PHE A 145 -10.04 9.75 -13.64
C PHE A 145 -9.54 10.49 -12.40
N LYS A 146 -10.20 10.24 -11.27
CA LYS A 146 -9.94 10.95 -10.02
C LYS A 146 -9.00 10.19 -9.10
N VAL A 147 -8.32 10.93 -8.25
CA VAL A 147 -7.44 10.38 -7.22
C VAL A 147 -7.84 10.97 -5.87
N TYR A 148 -7.86 10.14 -4.83
CA TYR A 148 -8.15 10.60 -3.48
C TYR A 148 -7.16 10.04 -2.47
N SER A 149 -6.78 10.89 -1.52
CA SER A 149 -6.09 10.52 -0.29
C SER A 149 -7.09 10.60 0.86
N SER A 150 -6.97 9.69 1.82
CA SER A 150 -7.82 9.72 3.02
C SER A 150 -7.41 10.87 3.97
N LYS A 151 -6.20 11.40 3.81
CA LYS A 151 -5.62 12.46 4.66
C LYS A 151 -5.80 13.89 4.16
N ILE A 152 -6.43 14.10 3.01
CA ILE A 152 -6.65 15.44 2.45
C ILE A 152 -8.12 15.59 2.05
N GLU A 153 -8.68 16.78 2.15
CA GLU A 153 -10.00 17.06 1.60
C GLU A 153 -9.93 17.32 0.08
N GLY A 154 -11.01 16.97 -0.63
CA GLY A 154 -11.09 17.15 -2.07
C GLY A 154 -10.26 16.15 -2.88
N GLU A 155 -10.15 16.40 -4.17
CA GLU A 155 -9.41 15.58 -5.13
C GLU A 155 -7.90 15.75 -4.94
N TRP A 156 -7.18 14.64 -4.95
CA TRP A 156 -5.72 14.62 -4.96
C TRP A 156 -5.23 15.05 -6.34
N ASN A 157 -4.39 16.09 -6.36
CA ASN A 157 -3.84 16.65 -7.58
C ASN A 157 -2.32 16.83 -7.41
N GLU A 158 -1.56 16.19 -8.28
CA GLU A 158 -0.09 16.23 -8.33
C GLU A 158 0.48 17.65 -8.50
N ASN A 159 -0.29 18.57 -9.07
CA ASN A 159 0.10 19.96 -9.28
C ASN A 159 -0.30 20.88 -8.11
N ASN A 160 -1.00 20.36 -7.10
CA ASN A 160 -1.34 21.13 -5.91
C ASN A 160 -0.09 21.27 -5.00
N PRO A 161 0.33 22.50 -4.63
CA PRO A 161 1.49 22.71 -3.76
C PRO A 161 1.41 21.95 -2.43
N TYR A 162 0.21 21.79 -1.87
CA TYR A 162 0.00 21.03 -0.63
C TYR A 162 0.30 19.54 -0.82
N VAL A 163 -0.12 18.96 -1.95
CA VAL A 163 0.18 17.57 -2.30
C VAL A 163 1.68 17.37 -2.55
N GLN A 164 2.31 18.30 -3.27
CA GLN A 164 3.75 18.29 -3.51
C GLN A 164 4.55 18.34 -2.20
N ALA A 165 4.16 19.21 -1.27
CA ALA A 165 4.77 19.25 0.06
C ALA A 165 4.64 17.92 0.81
N ARG A 166 3.45 17.30 0.79
CA ARG A 166 3.23 15.98 1.42
C ARG A 166 4.07 14.87 0.79
N LEU A 167 4.22 14.88 -0.53
CA LEU A 167 5.11 13.93 -1.24
C LEU A 167 6.57 14.11 -0.80
N SER A 168 7.04 15.35 -0.69
CA SER A 168 8.38 15.67 -0.20
C SER A 168 8.60 15.20 1.24
N PHE A 169 7.65 15.47 2.15
CA PHE A 169 7.73 15.00 3.54
C PHE A 169 7.71 13.48 3.64
N ALA A 170 6.86 12.81 2.86
CA ALA A 170 6.82 11.35 2.83
C ALA A 170 8.14 10.74 2.31
N HIS A 171 8.81 11.42 1.37
CA HIS A 171 10.12 11.03 0.89
C HIS A 171 11.19 11.21 1.98
N GLU A 172 11.23 12.37 2.62
CA GLU A 172 12.18 12.68 3.71
C GLU A 172 12.04 11.69 4.87
N GLU A 173 10.82 11.41 5.32
CA GLU A 173 10.56 10.43 6.38
C GLU A 173 11.05 9.02 5.99
N SER A 174 10.92 8.66 4.70
CA SER A 174 11.43 7.39 4.18
C SER A 174 12.96 7.32 4.20
N VAL A 175 13.63 8.42 3.82
CA VAL A 175 15.09 8.54 3.86
C VAL A 175 15.60 8.47 5.30
N GLU A 176 14.97 9.20 6.22
CA GLU A 176 15.36 9.22 7.63
C GLU A 176 15.18 7.84 8.29
N LYS A 177 14.10 7.11 7.98
CA LYS A 177 13.92 5.72 8.44
C LYS A 177 15.01 4.79 7.90
N SER A 178 15.39 4.97 6.63
CA SER A 178 16.47 4.19 6.03
C SER A 178 17.81 4.49 6.68
N GLN A 179 18.11 5.75 6.95
CA GLN A 179 19.34 6.17 7.62
C GLN A 179 19.39 5.63 9.05
N ARG A 180 18.31 5.78 9.83
CA ARG A 180 18.22 5.24 11.18
C ARG A 180 18.42 3.73 11.24
N ALA A 181 17.89 2.97 10.28
CA ALA A 181 18.12 1.53 10.19
C ALA A 181 19.60 1.20 9.90
N SER A 182 20.23 1.93 8.98
CA SER A 182 21.65 1.80 8.66
C SER A 182 22.56 2.12 9.85
N ASP A 183 22.27 3.22 10.55
CA ASP A 183 23.02 3.68 11.72
C ASP A 183 22.88 2.67 12.87
N TYR A 184 21.66 2.15 13.09
CA TYR A 184 21.43 1.08 14.06
C TYR A 184 22.29 -0.15 13.73
N HIS A 185 22.22 -0.66 12.49
CA HIS A 185 23.03 -1.81 12.09
C HIS A 185 24.54 -1.56 12.26
N THR A 186 25.02 -0.38 11.89
CA THR A 186 26.42 0.03 12.06
C THR A 186 26.80 0.07 13.54
N SER A 187 25.95 0.63 14.40
CA SER A 187 26.19 0.72 15.84
C SER A 187 26.23 -0.65 16.52
N VAL A 188 25.39 -1.59 16.08
CA VAL A 188 25.33 -2.95 16.63
C VAL A 188 26.58 -3.74 16.24
N VAL A 189 27.02 -3.65 14.98
CA VAL A 189 28.26 -4.30 14.50
C VAL A 189 29.50 -3.73 15.17
N ASN A 190 29.55 -2.42 15.38
CA ASN A 190 30.72 -1.74 15.96
C ASN A 190 30.65 -1.59 17.49
N SER A 191 29.68 -2.22 18.15
CA SER A 191 29.55 -2.16 19.61
C SER A 191 30.64 -2.98 20.31
N SER A 192 30.82 -2.76 21.61
CA SER A 192 31.73 -3.57 22.44
C SER A 192 31.31 -5.05 22.54
N LYS A 193 30.10 -5.37 22.09
CA LYS A 193 29.56 -6.73 21.96
C LYS A 193 28.92 -6.86 20.58
N PRO A 194 29.72 -6.99 19.50
CA PRO A 194 29.21 -7.02 18.14
C PRO A 194 28.14 -8.10 17.99
N GLU A 195 26.94 -7.68 17.61
CA GLU A 195 25.88 -8.62 17.23
C GLU A 195 25.65 -8.57 15.72
N ARG A 196 25.30 -9.71 15.14
CA ARG A 196 24.91 -9.77 13.74
C ARG A 196 23.56 -9.06 13.55
N PRO A 197 23.46 -8.02 12.72
CA PRO A 197 22.16 -7.41 12.44
C PRO A 197 21.34 -8.27 11.47
N GLY A 198 20.36 -9.00 11.99
CA GLY A 198 19.17 -9.51 11.27
C GLY A 198 19.25 -10.74 10.32
N SER A 199 18.17 -11.54 10.37
CA SER A 199 17.70 -12.68 9.51
C SER A 199 18.27 -14.10 9.75
N ARG A 200 17.56 -15.12 9.19
CA ARG A 200 17.87 -16.56 9.32
C ARG A 200 19.33 -16.86 8.98
N ASN A 201 19.93 -17.80 9.71
CA ASN A 201 21.30 -18.25 9.45
C ASN A 201 21.43 -18.77 8.01
N PRO A 202 22.56 -18.51 7.33
CA PRO A 202 22.88 -19.14 6.06
C PRO A 202 22.82 -20.68 6.19
N TYR A 203 22.46 -21.36 5.11
CA TYR A 203 22.44 -22.82 5.08
C TYR A 203 23.81 -23.39 5.50
N GLY A 204 23.82 -24.31 6.47
CA GLY A 204 25.04 -24.89 7.04
C GLY A 204 25.63 -24.13 8.24
N TYR A 205 25.05 -23.02 8.67
CA TYR A 205 25.51 -22.25 9.83
C TYR A 205 24.49 -22.30 10.98
N SER A 206 24.98 -22.55 12.19
CA SER A 206 24.19 -22.53 13.43
C SER A 206 24.71 -21.43 14.34
N LEU A 207 23.84 -20.72 15.04
CA LEU A 207 24.24 -19.76 16.07
C LEU A 207 24.85 -20.55 17.24
N THR A 208 26.15 -20.41 17.46
CA THR A 208 26.89 -21.12 18.51
C THR A 208 26.85 -20.40 19.86
N THR A 209 26.52 -19.11 19.90
CA THR A 209 26.42 -18.31 21.13
C THR A 209 24.95 -18.01 21.47
N LYS A 210 24.54 -18.31 22.71
CA LYS A 210 23.20 -18.03 23.25
C LYS A 210 22.86 -16.53 23.31
N ASP A 211 23.86 -15.66 23.17
CA ASP A 211 23.77 -14.21 23.41
C ASP A 211 24.26 -13.34 22.24
N ASN A 212 24.19 -13.80 20.98
CA ASN A 212 24.51 -13.02 19.77
C ASN A 212 25.90 -12.35 19.68
N THR A 213 26.81 -12.50 20.64
CA THR A 213 28.15 -11.90 20.59
C THR A 213 29.08 -12.63 19.62
N ILE A 214 29.72 -11.85 18.73
CA ILE A 214 30.83 -12.29 17.86
C ILE A 214 32.15 -11.96 18.58
N GLU A 215 32.99 -12.97 18.84
CA GLU A 215 34.35 -12.75 19.33
C GLU A 215 35.25 -12.31 18.17
N THR A 216 35.89 -11.15 18.30
CA THR A 216 36.93 -10.69 17.38
C THR A 216 38.31 -11.00 17.96
N ASN A 217 39.17 -11.67 17.17
CA ASN A 217 40.59 -11.85 17.46
C ASN A 217 41.39 -10.56 17.30
#